data_AF-R4KSX2-F1
#
_entry.id   AF-R4KSX2-F1
#
_cell.length_a   1.000
_cell.length_b   1.000
_cell.length_c   1.000
_cell.angle_alpha   90.00
_cell.angle_beta   90.00
_cell.angle_gamma   90.00
#
_symmetry.space_group_name_H-M   'P 1'
#
loop_
_entity.id
_entity.type
_entity.pdbx_description
1 polymer ?
#
loop_
_entity_poly.entity_id
_entity_poly.type
_entity_poly.pdbx_seq_one_letter_code
_entity_poly.pdbx_strand_id
1 'polypeptide(L)' 'MAYKIETRVIEDQSIDPSYIVHYQVTDDGHLIGDGIVEYNRQAIHNDITVSESIPLEARKQVQEQIITAAQHYIKQLQ' A
#
# COMPACT_ATOMS: atom_id res chain seq x y z
N MET A 1 -7.67 -9.71 -17.04
CA MET A 1 -6.33 -9.11 -16.98
C MET A 1 -5.92 -9.11 -15.52
N ALA A 2 -4.69 -9.48 -15.20
CA ALA A 2 -4.22 -9.58 -13.81
C ALA A 2 -3.24 -8.44 -13.55
N TYR A 3 -3.63 -7.50 -12.69
CA TYR A 3 -2.74 -6.42 -12.26
C TYR A 3 -1.65 -6.99 -11.36
N LYS A 4 -0.41 -6.58 -11.60
CA LYS A 4 0.69 -6.84 -10.67
C LYS A 4 0.80 -5.64 -9.74
N ILE A 5 0.59 -5.90 -8.46
CA ILE A 5 0.66 -4.91 -7.38
C ILE A 5 1.88 -5.25 -6.53
N GLU A 6 2.74 -4.26 -6.32
CA GLU A 6 3.93 -4.37 -5.49
C GLU A 6 3.78 -3.36 -4.35
N THR A 7 3.93 -3.81 -3.11
CA THR A 7 3.86 -2.97 -1.92
C THR A 7 5.10 -3.16 -1.06
N ARG A 8 5.59 -2.05 -0.49
CA ARG A 8 6.77 -2.05 0.38
C ARG A 8 6.66 -0.96 1.43
N VAL A 9 6.99 -1.31 2.68
CA VAL A 9 7.15 -0.32 3.76
C VAL A 9 8.48 0.39 3.62
N ILE A 10 8.46 1.72 3.71
CA ILE A 10 9.63 2.59 3.71
C ILE A 10 10.13 2.69 5.16
N GLU A 11 11.07 1.81 5.53
CA GLU A 11 11.50 1.60 6.92
C GLU A 11 12.11 2.86 7.54
N ASP A 12 12.91 3.61 6.79
CA ASP A 12 13.58 4.84 7.22
C ASP A 12 12.62 6.00 7.48
N GLN A 13 11.37 5.89 7.01
CA GLN A 13 10.31 6.88 7.21
C GLN A 13 9.18 6.35 8.10
N SER A 14 9.30 5.13 8.62
CA SER A 14 8.27 4.48 9.43
C SER A 14 8.69 4.42 10.90
N ILE A 15 7.79 4.83 11.78
CA ILE A 15 7.99 4.75 13.24
C ILE A 15 6.65 4.48 13.92
N ASP A 16 6.60 3.52 14.85
CA ASP A 16 5.35 3.19 15.55
C ASP A 16 4.72 4.45 16.18
N PRO A 17 3.44 4.76 15.91
CA PRO A 17 2.42 3.92 15.25
C PRO A 17 2.22 4.12 13.73
N SER A 18 3.01 4.95 13.05
CA SER A 18 2.84 5.35 11.64
C SER A 18 3.86 4.68 10.70
N TYR A 19 3.36 4.03 9.65
CA TYR A 19 4.14 3.25 8.70
C TYR A 19 3.89 3.72 7.28
N ILE A 20 4.95 4.11 6.57
CA ILE A 20 4.87 4.63 5.22
C ILE A 20 4.95 3.48 4.23
N VAL A 21 3.95 3.32 3.37
CA VAL A 21 3.86 2.25 2.39
C VAL A 21 3.90 2.83 0.99
N HIS A 22 4.91 2.43 0.22
CA HIS A 22 4.94 2.66 -1.22
C HIS A 22 4.21 1.52 -1.93
N TYR A 23 3.38 1.85 -2.92
CA TYR A 23 2.75 0.88 -3.79
C TYR A 23 3.00 1.22 -5.26
N GLN A 24 3.07 0.19 -6.09
CA GLN A 24 3.19 0.28 -7.53
C GLN A 24 2.27 -0.74 -8.19
N VAL A 25 1.58 -0.33 -9.25
CA VAL A 25 0.64 -1.16 -10.00
C VAL A 25 1.04 -1.15 -11.47
N THR A 26 1.21 -2.35 -12.02
CA THR A 26 1.51 -2.56 -13.43
C THR A 26 0.44 -3.41 -14.11
N ASP A 27 0.13 -3.08 -15.36
CA ASP A 27 -0.72 -3.86 -16.26
C ASP A 27 0.08 -4.20 -17.52
N ASP A 28 0.23 -5.50 -17.79
CA ASP A 28 1.06 -6.01 -18.89
C ASP A 28 2.46 -5.37 -18.97
N GLY A 29 3.11 -5.19 -17.80
CA GLY A 29 4.43 -4.56 -17.69
C GLY A 29 4.45 -3.03 -17.76
N HIS A 30 3.31 -2.38 -18.02
CA HIS A 30 3.20 -0.92 -18.03
C HIS A 30 2.81 -0.40 -16.66
N LEU A 31 3.52 0.62 -16.17
CA LEU A 31 3.13 1.33 -14.95
C LEU A 31 1.82 2.08 -15.17
N ILE A 32 0.79 1.72 -14.40
CA ILE A 32 -0.53 2.35 -14.46
C ILE A 32 -0.85 3.16 -13.20
N GLY A 33 -0.11 2.98 -12.12
CA GLY A 33 -0.19 3.85 -10.96
C GLY A 33 0.82 3.50 -9.89
N ASP A 34 1.20 4.51 -9.13
CA ASP A 34 2.12 4.45 -8.01
C ASP A 34 1.67 5.44 -6.93
N GLY A 35 2.19 5.26 -5.73
CA GLY A 35 1.95 6.22 -4.66
C GLY A 35 2.53 5.80 -3.33
N ILE A 36 2.51 6.75 -2.41
CA ILE A 36 2.94 6.60 -1.03
C ILE A 36 1.76 6.92 -0.13
N VAL A 37 1.50 6.05 0.84
CA VAL A 37 0.42 6.23 1.82
C VAL A 37 0.94 5.98 3.23
N GLU A 38 0.31 6.58 4.21
CA GLU A 38 0.56 6.30 5.62
C GLU A 38 -0.46 5.28 6.12
N TYR A 39 0.03 4.26 6.82
CA TYR A 39 -0.75 3.33 7.62
C TYR A 39 -0.46 3.56 9.09
N ASN A 40 -1.45 4.01 9.84
CA ASN A 40 -1.38 4.19 11.28
C ASN A 40 -2.03 2.99 12.00
N ARG A 41 -1.23 2.29 12.82
CA ARG A 41 -1.62 1.08 13.57
C ARG A 41 -2.72 1.34 14.60
N GLN A 42 -2.80 2.57 15.12
CA GLN A 42 -3.77 2.95 16.16
C GLN A 42 -5.03 3.61 15.59
N ALA A 43 -5.05 3.94 14.30
CA ALA A 43 -6.21 4.54 13.67
C ALA A 43 -7.35 3.52 13.55
N ILE A 44 -8.57 3.94 13.92
CA ILE A 44 -9.80 3.15 13.74
C ILE A 44 -10.07 2.91 12.25
N HIS A 45 -9.74 3.92 11.42
CA HIS A 45 -9.81 3.84 9.97
C HIS A 45 -8.58 4.50 9.36
N ASN A 46 -7.96 3.82 8.40
CA ASN A 46 -6.86 4.35 7.60
C ASN A 46 -7.42 4.80 6.26
N ASP A 47 -7.33 6.09 5.96
CA ASP A 47 -7.78 6.65 4.69
C ASP A 47 -6.72 6.40 3.60
N ILE A 48 -6.77 5.20 3.02
CA ILE A 48 -5.82 4.77 2.00
C ILE A 48 -6.34 5.23 0.63
N THR A 49 -5.91 6.42 0.24
CA THR A 49 -6.17 6.95 -1.11
C THR A 49 -5.24 6.27 -2.12
N VAL A 50 -5.83 5.67 -3.15
CA VAL A 50 -5.12 5.05 -4.28
C VAL A 50 -5.31 5.90 -5.52
N SER A 51 -4.27 6.02 -6.35
CA SER A 51 -4.29 6.83 -7.58
C SER A 51 -5.51 6.52 -8.44
N GLU A 52 -6.14 7.58 -8.95
CA GLU A 52 -7.30 7.45 -9.82
C GLU A 52 -6.97 6.83 -11.18
N SER A 53 -5.69 6.83 -11.57
CA SER A 53 -5.21 6.16 -12.79
C SER A 53 -5.35 4.64 -12.73
N ILE A 54 -5.47 4.07 -11.53
CA ILE A 54 -5.68 2.64 -11.33
C ILE A 54 -7.16 2.31 -11.55
N PRO A 55 -7.48 1.27 -12.36
CA PRO A 55 -8.85 0.81 -12.58
C PRO A 55 -9.59 0.50 -11.28
N LEU A 56 -10.89 0.84 -11.22
CA LEU A 56 -11.70 0.77 -9.99
C LEU A 56 -11.70 -0.65 -9.39
N GLU A 57 -11.74 -1.66 -10.24
CA GLU A 57 -11.67 -3.08 -9.86
C GLU A 57 -10.36 -3.46 -9.15
N ALA A 58 -9.26 -2.76 -9.45
CA ALA A 58 -7.95 -3.03 -8.87
C ALA A 58 -7.68 -2.22 -7.59
N ARG A 59 -8.32 -1.05 -7.43
CA ARG A 59 -8.08 -0.15 -6.27
C ARG A 59 -8.29 -0.86 -4.94
N LYS A 60 -9.34 -1.67 -4.83
CA LYS A 60 -9.62 -2.44 -3.60
C LYS A 60 -8.49 -3.44 -3.29
N GLN A 61 -7.99 -4.13 -4.31
CA GLN A 61 -6.88 -5.07 -4.16
C GLN A 61 -5.58 -4.35 -3.75
N VAL A 62 -5.34 -3.15 -4.28
CA VAL A 62 -4.20 -2.30 -3.88
C VAL A 62 -4.30 -1.91 -2.41
N GLN A 63 -5.47 -1.44 -1.96
CA GLN A 63 -5.72 -1.10 -0.55
C GLN A 63 -5.47 -2.30 0.37
N GLU A 64 -5.98 -3.49 0.02
CA GLU A 64 -5.76 -4.72 0.79
C GLU A 64 -4.27 -5.08 0.88
N GLN A 65 -3.50 -4.95 -0.20
CA GLN A 65 -2.06 -5.21 -0.21
C GLN A 65 -1.24 -4.20 0.57
N ILE A 66 -1.65 -2.92 0.59
CA ILE A 66 -1.03 -1.88 1.42
C ILE A 66 -1.19 -2.24 2.90
N ILE A 67 -2.41 -2.56 3.33
CA ILE A 67 -2.71 -2.93 4.71
C ILE A 67 -1.91 -4.18 5.11
N THR A 68 -1.89 -5.18 4.23
CA THR A 68 -1.16 -6.45 4.47
C THR A 68 0.33 -6.20 4.63
N ALA A 69 0.93 -5.35 3.78
CA ALA A 69 2.35 -5.01 3.87
C ALA A 69 2.69 -4.31 5.19
N ALA A 70 1.90 -3.31 5.59
CA ALA A 70 2.11 -2.61 6.86
C ALA A 70 1.96 -3.57 8.06
N GLN A 71 0.91 -4.38 8.10
CA GLN A 71 0.68 -5.36 9.17
C GLN A 71 1.77 -6.42 9.25
N HIS A 72 2.27 -6.90 8.10
CA HIS A 72 3.36 -7.86 8.06
C HIS A 72 4.64 -7.26 8.63
N TYR A 73 4.99 -6.03 8.22
CA TYR A 73 6.14 -5.31 8.74
C TYR A 73 6.04 -5.07 10.25
N ILE A 74 4.89 -4.59 10.74
CA ILE A 74 4.64 -4.40 12.18
C ILE A 74 4.89 -5.69 12.96
N LYS A 75 4.42 -6.84 12.47
CA LYS A 75 4.62 -8.14 13.12
C LYS A 75 6.09 -8.55 13.18
N GLN A 76 6.92 -8.12 12.24
CA GLN A 76 8.36 -8.41 12.23
C GLN A 76 9.15 -7.56 13.23
N LEU A 77 8.58 -6.44 13.70
CA LEU A 77 9.17 -5.59 14.74
C LEU A 77 8.90 -6.09 16.17
N GLN A 78 8.01 -7.08 16.34
CA GLN A 78 7.60 -7.67 17.62
C GLN A 78 8.40 -8.94 17.93
#